data_AF-A0A7V0Y4I0-F1
#
_entry.id   AF-A0A7V0Y4I0-F1
#
_cell.length_a   1.000
_cell.length_b   1.000
_cell.length_c   1.000
_cell.angle_alpha   90.00
_cell.angle_beta   90.00
_cell.angle_gamma   90.00
#
_symmetry.space_group_name_H-M   'P 1'
#
loop_
_entity.id
_entity.type
_entity.pdbx_description
1 polymer ?
#
loop_
_entity_poly.entity_id
_entity_poly.type
_entity_poly.pdbx_seq_one_letter_code
_entity_poly.pdbx_strand_id
1 'polypeptide(L)'
;MKIPNGDRAELGTKVEDYSLNSLHRQGQHKARVFESVLGITLANANVLRTALLHAAANSEDAVHNGHNGYGDLYELRFSLATPKATATVLSAWIIRNGEDFPRLITCFIL
;
A
#
# COMPACT_ATOMS: atom_id res chain seq x y z
N MET A 1 -2.99 15.57 3.82
CA MET A 1 -4.47 15.48 3.98
C MET A 1 -4.88 14.03 4.27
N LYS A 2 -6.14 13.75 4.63
CA LYS A 2 -6.66 12.37 4.68
C LYS A 2 -7.01 11.87 3.27
N ILE A 3 -6.91 10.56 3.04
CA ILE A 3 -7.55 9.92 1.88
C ILE A 3 -9.06 9.88 2.17
N PRO A 4 -9.93 10.33 1.25
CA PRO A 4 -11.38 10.23 1.45
C PRO A 4 -11.82 8.77 1.68
N ASN A 5 -12.66 8.56 2.71
CA ASN A 5 -13.20 7.25 3.10
C ASN A 5 -12.12 6.15 3.24
N GLY A 6 -10.96 6.51 3.77
CA GLY A 6 -9.83 5.59 3.96
C GLY A 6 -10.13 4.41 4.91
N ASP A 7 -11.12 4.53 5.77
CA ASP A 7 -11.67 3.46 6.61
C ASP A 7 -12.36 2.36 5.80
N ARG A 8 -12.76 2.66 4.56
CA ARG A 8 -13.35 1.73 3.59
C ARG A 8 -12.34 1.28 2.52
N ALA A 9 -11.04 1.47 2.76
CA ALA A 9 -10.00 1.13 1.80
C ALA A 9 -9.99 -0.35 1.43
N GLU A 10 -9.78 -0.64 0.14
CA GLU A 10 -9.70 -1.99 -0.39
C GLU A 10 -8.32 -2.29 -0.99
N LEU A 11 -7.69 -3.38 -0.54
CA LEU A 11 -6.39 -3.83 -1.06
C LEU A 11 -6.53 -4.68 -2.33
N GLY A 12 -7.69 -5.32 -2.53
CA GLY A 12 -7.85 -6.41 -3.50
C GLY A 12 -6.82 -7.52 -3.28
N THR A 13 -6.24 -8.01 -4.36
CA THR A 13 -5.16 -9.02 -4.34
C THR A 13 -3.77 -8.41 -4.52
N LYS A 14 -3.63 -7.08 -4.52
CA LYS A 14 -2.36 -6.40 -4.85
C LYS A 14 -1.24 -6.70 -3.86
N VAL A 15 -1.55 -7.02 -2.60
CA VAL A 15 -0.52 -7.39 -1.63
C VAL A 15 0.07 -8.75 -1.98
N GLU A 16 -0.76 -9.77 -2.14
CA GLU A 16 -0.34 -11.16 -2.33
C GLU A 16 0.09 -11.46 -3.78
N ASP A 17 -0.64 -10.96 -4.77
CA ASP A 17 -0.39 -11.30 -6.18
C ASP A 17 0.68 -10.43 -6.83
N TYR A 18 1.01 -9.27 -6.21
CA TYR A 18 1.93 -8.29 -6.78
C TYR A 18 3.05 -7.86 -5.82
N SER A 19 2.74 -7.16 -4.71
CA SER A 19 3.77 -6.51 -3.87
C SER A 19 4.63 -7.50 -3.09
N LEU A 20 4.08 -8.62 -2.65
CA LEU A 20 4.79 -9.69 -1.93
C LEU A 20 5.01 -10.94 -2.80
N ASN A 21 4.62 -10.90 -4.08
CA ASN A 21 4.80 -12.02 -4.99
C ASN A 21 6.21 -12.03 -5.59
N SER A 22 7.05 -12.94 -5.11
CA SER A 22 8.41 -13.15 -5.65
C SER A 22 8.42 -13.74 -7.06
N LEU A 23 7.31 -14.31 -7.54
CA LEU A 23 7.15 -14.88 -8.88
C LEU A 23 6.55 -13.87 -9.88
N HIS A 24 6.09 -12.70 -9.42
CA HIS A 24 5.50 -11.71 -10.31
C HIS A 24 6.59 -10.97 -11.10
N ARG A 25 6.53 -11.01 -12.44
CA ARG A 25 7.55 -10.45 -13.33
C ARG A 25 7.96 -9.00 -12.99
N GLN A 26 7.01 -8.17 -12.55
CA GLN A 26 7.27 -6.79 -12.11
C GLN A 26 7.33 -6.62 -10.59
N GLY A 27 6.73 -7.54 -9.84
CA GLY A 27 6.51 -7.43 -8.39
C GLY A 27 7.62 -8.06 -7.57
N GLN A 28 8.37 -8.99 -8.17
CA GLN A 28 9.44 -9.76 -7.53
C GLN A 28 10.48 -8.89 -6.81
N HIS A 29 10.80 -7.71 -7.37
CA HIS A 29 11.77 -6.80 -6.76
C HIS A 29 11.22 -6.16 -5.49
N LYS A 30 9.91 -5.90 -5.42
CA LYS A 30 9.24 -5.40 -4.21
C LYS A 30 9.21 -6.48 -3.15
N ALA A 31 8.81 -7.69 -3.51
CA ALA A 31 8.77 -8.84 -2.60
C ALA A 31 10.13 -9.09 -1.95
N ARG A 32 11.20 -9.08 -2.76
CA ARG A 32 12.58 -9.23 -2.28
C ARG A 32 12.97 -8.14 -1.27
N VAL A 33 12.59 -6.89 -1.52
CA VAL A 33 12.92 -5.76 -0.63
C VAL A 33 12.11 -5.82 0.66
N PHE A 34 10.82 -6.16 0.60
CA PHE A 34 10.00 -6.37 1.80
C PHE A 34 10.58 -7.47 2.69
N GLU A 35 10.99 -8.59 2.09
CA GLU A 35 11.62 -9.69 2.81
C GLU A 35 12.98 -9.26 3.40
N SER A 36 13.82 -8.61 2.59
CA SER A 36 15.18 -8.25 3.01
C SER A 36 15.19 -7.17 4.11
N VAL A 37 14.30 -6.19 4.05
CA VAL A 37 14.28 -5.06 5.00
C VAL A 37 13.40 -5.36 6.21
N LEU A 38 12.15 -5.77 5.99
CA LEU A 38 11.15 -5.92 7.06
C LEU A 38 10.85 -7.38 7.41
N GLY A 39 11.37 -8.36 6.66
CA GLY A 39 11.06 -9.77 6.89
C GLY A 39 9.61 -10.11 6.56
N ILE A 40 8.97 -9.29 5.73
CA ILE A 40 7.60 -9.51 5.28
C ILE A 40 7.65 -10.33 3.98
N THR A 41 6.94 -11.45 3.99
CA THR A 41 6.76 -12.38 2.87
C THR A 41 5.27 -12.70 2.72
N LEU A 42 4.92 -13.55 1.76
CA LEU A 42 3.53 -14.04 1.64
C LEU A 42 3.06 -14.77 2.90
N ALA A 43 3.95 -15.46 3.63
CA ALA A 43 3.59 -16.23 4.82
C ALA A 43 3.08 -15.35 5.98
N ASN A 44 3.45 -14.06 6.01
CA ASN A 44 3.01 -13.09 7.02
C ASN A 44 2.42 -11.82 6.39
N ALA A 45 1.82 -11.92 5.20
CA ALA A 45 1.28 -10.80 4.43
C ALA A 45 0.30 -9.91 5.23
N ASN A 46 -0.41 -10.49 6.20
CA ASN A 46 -1.31 -9.76 7.10
C ASN A 46 -0.65 -8.58 7.81
N VAL A 47 0.66 -8.64 8.12
CA VAL A 47 1.41 -7.51 8.71
C VAL A 47 1.32 -6.28 7.81
N LEU A 48 1.57 -6.46 6.51
CA LEU A 48 1.51 -5.36 5.54
C LEU A 48 0.06 -4.94 5.27
N ARG A 49 -0.89 -5.88 5.19
CA ARG A 49 -2.32 -5.56 4.99
C ARG A 49 -2.85 -4.66 6.09
N THR A 50 -2.64 -5.05 7.35
CA THR A 50 -3.12 -4.30 8.52
C THR A 50 -2.47 -2.92 8.55
N ALA A 51 -1.17 -2.82 8.27
CA ALA A 51 -0.48 -1.54 8.25
C ALA A 51 -1.01 -0.60 7.15
N LEU A 52 -1.25 -1.12 5.94
CA LEU A 52 -1.81 -0.35 4.81
C LEU A 52 -3.21 0.19 5.12
N LEU A 53 -4.10 -0.67 5.61
CA LEU A 53 -5.48 -0.28 5.96
C LEU A 53 -5.52 0.71 7.11
N HIS A 54 -4.71 0.47 8.15
CA HIS A 54 -4.60 1.39 9.28
C HIS A 54 -4.09 2.76 8.83
N ALA A 55 -3.06 2.80 7.97
CA ALA A 55 -2.52 4.04 7.44
C ALA A 55 -3.55 4.78 6.57
N ALA A 56 -4.24 4.07 5.66
CA ALA A 56 -5.28 4.65 4.82
C ALA A 56 -6.42 5.28 5.64
N ALA A 57 -6.86 4.61 6.71
CA ALA A 57 -7.97 5.08 7.55
C ALA A 57 -7.61 6.26 8.46
N ASN A 58 -6.37 6.33 8.96
CA ASN A 58 -6.02 7.21 10.07
C ASN A 58 -5.03 8.32 9.73
N SER A 59 -4.26 8.19 8.64
CA SER A 59 -3.21 9.17 8.34
C SER A 59 -3.77 10.47 7.77
N GLU A 60 -3.16 11.57 8.20
CA GLU A 60 -3.43 12.92 7.69
C GLU A 60 -2.36 13.39 6.70
N ASP A 61 -1.42 12.52 6.32
CA ASP A 61 -0.24 12.83 5.51
C ASP A 61 -0.34 12.32 4.07
N ALA A 62 -1.54 11.95 3.62
CA ALA A 62 -1.74 11.61 2.22
C ALA A 62 -1.57 12.84 1.32
N VAL A 63 -1.00 12.62 0.14
CA VAL A 63 -0.77 13.62 -0.91
C VAL A 63 -1.70 13.28 -2.07
N HIS A 64 -2.55 14.23 -2.48
CA HIS A 64 -3.34 14.09 -3.70
C HIS A 64 -2.45 14.39 -4.91
N ASN A 65 -2.34 13.41 -5.82
CA ASN A 65 -1.49 13.46 -7.00
C ASN A 65 -2.29 13.69 -8.29
N GLY A 66 -3.43 14.38 -8.16
CA GLY A 66 -4.30 14.75 -9.28
C GLY A 66 -5.21 13.61 -9.75
N HIS A 67 -5.78 13.80 -10.93
CA HIS A 67 -6.74 12.90 -11.55
C HIS A 67 -6.18 12.36 -12.86
N ASN A 68 -6.26 11.04 -13.06
CA ASN A 68 -5.64 10.39 -14.22
C ASN A 68 -6.63 9.99 -15.34
N GLY A 69 -7.84 10.55 -15.32
CA GLY A 69 -8.95 10.17 -16.19
C GLY A 69 -9.82 9.04 -15.64
N TYR A 70 -9.26 8.15 -14.80
CA TYR A 70 -10.00 7.04 -14.18
C TYR A 70 -10.41 7.32 -12.73
N GLY A 71 -9.81 8.30 -12.09
CA GLY A 71 -10.04 8.63 -10.70
C GLY A 71 -8.96 9.54 -10.09
N ASP A 72 -9.18 9.92 -8.85
CA ASP A 72 -8.24 10.68 -8.04
C ASP A 72 -7.17 9.79 -7.44
N LEU A 73 -5.92 10.21 -7.59
CA LEU A 73 -4.75 9.50 -7.11
C LEU A 73 -4.27 10.06 -5.77
N TYR A 74 -3.90 9.17 -4.86
CA TYR A 74 -3.34 9.52 -3.56
C TYR A 74 -2.09 8.71 -3.28
N GLU A 75 -1.10 9.36 -2.70
CA GLU A 75 0.08 8.70 -2.14
C GLU A 75 0.12 8.88 -0.64
N LEU A 76 0.49 7.82 0.07
CA LEU A 76 0.65 7.83 1.51
C LEU A 76 1.95 7.14 1.89
N ARG A 77 2.76 7.82 2.70
CA ARG A 77 4.00 7.30 3.27
C ARG A 77 3.80 7.10 4.76
N PHE A 78 4.14 5.92 5.27
CA PHE A 78 4.05 5.62 6.69
C PHE A 78 5.21 4.73 7.13
N SER A 79 5.58 4.85 8.41
CA SER A 79 6.60 3.99 9.02
C SER A 79 5.98 2.66 9.42
N LEU A 80 6.62 1.55 9.05
CA LEU A 80 6.24 0.20 9.45
C LEU A 80 7.38 -0.44 10.22
N ALA A 81 7.12 -0.72 11.50
CA ALA A 81 8.04 -1.44 12.38
C ALA A 81 7.71 -2.95 12.40
N THR A 82 8.75 -3.77 12.36
CA THR A 82 8.70 -5.23 12.50
C THR A 82 9.78 -5.67 13.49
N PRO A 83 9.79 -6.93 13.95
CA PRO A 83 10.89 -7.44 14.76
C PRO A 83 12.27 -7.35 14.07
N LYS A 84 12.30 -7.31 12.73
CA LYS A 84 13.54 -7.25 11.95
C LYS A 84 14.08 -5.83 11.86
N ALA A 85 13.23 -4.88 11.48
CA ALA A 85 13.60 -3.48 11.29
C ALA A 85 12.36 -2.58 11.19
N THR A 86 12.61 -1.28 11.07
CA THR A 86 11.62 -0.26 10.71
C THR A 86 11.98 0.33 9.36
N ALA A 87 11.00 0.52 8.49
CA ALA A 87 11.19 1.15 7.18
C ALA A 87 9.97 1.98 6.77
N THR A 88 10.19 2.93 5.86
CA THR A 88 9.11 3.74 5.29
C THR A 88 8.48 3.00 4.11
N VAL A 89 7.17 2.77 4.20
CA VAL A 89 6.37 2.19 3.12
C VAL A 89 5.65 3.33 2.39
N LEU A 90 5.77 3.36 1.07
CA LEU A 90 4.91 4.17 0.20
C LEU A 90 3.78 3.29 -0.33
N SER A 91 2.55 3.78 -0.20
CA SER A 91 1.35 3.19 -0.77
C SER A 91 0.65 4.19 -1.68
N ALA A 92 0.29 3.75 -2.89
CA ALA A 92 -0.45 4.56 -3.85
C ALA A 92 -1.86 4.01 -4.01
N TRP A 93 -2.84 4.91 -4.05
CA TRP A 93 -4.26 4.63 -4.00
C TRP A 93 -4.99 5.39 -5.11
N ILE A 94 -6.10 4.83 -5.57
CA ILE A 94 -7.03 5.49 -6.48
C ILE A 94 -8.45 5.43 -5.92
N ILE A 95 -9.15 6.55 -5.95
CA ILE A 95 -10.61 6.60 -5.83
C ILE A 95 -11.14 6.76 -7.26
N ARG A 96 -11.74 5.70 -7.81
CA ARG A 96 -12.19 5.72 -9.21
C ARG A 96 -13.41 6.61 -9.40
N ASN A 97 -13.63 7.06 -10.62
CA ASN A 97 -14.85 7.78 -10.98
C ASN A 97 -16.08 6.94 -10.62
N GLY A 98 -17.02 7.54 -9.88
CA GLY A 98 -18.24 6.86 -9.44
C GLY A 98 -18.06 5.93 -8.24
N GLU A 99 -16.83 5.77 -7.73
CA GLU A 99 -16.56 5.15 -6.43
C GLU A 99 -16.30 6.23 -5.39
N ASP A 100 -16.48 5.90 -4.13
CA ASP A 100 -16.21 6.79 -3.00
C ASP A 100 -15.19 6.20 -2.02
N PHE A 101 -14.55 5.08 -2.34
CA PHE A 101 -13.58 4.42 -1.46
C PHE A 101 -12.25 4.17 -2.18
N PRO A 102 -11.11 4.20 -1.46
CA PRO A 102 -9.80 4.08 -2.08
C PRO A 102 -9.41 2.62 -2.33
N ARG A 103 -8.82 2.37 -3.49
CA ARG A 103 -8.27 1.07 -3.89
C ARG A 103 -6.76 1.13 -3.99
N LEU A 104 -6.07 0.13 -3.45
CA LEU A 104 -4.62 0.06 -3.56
C LEU A 104 -4.20 -0.15 -5.02
N ILE A 105 -3.28 0.69 -5.51
CA ILE A 105 -2.63 0.52 -6.81
C ILE A 105 -1.34 -0.29 -6.64
N THR A 106 -0.49 0.14 -5.71
CA THR A 106 0.83 -0.46 -5.44
C THR A 106 1.33 -0.03 -4.06
N CYS A 107 2.24 -0.82 -3.49
CA CYS A 107 3.04 -0.39 -2.34
C CYS A 107 4.47 -0.97 -2.41
N PHE A 108 5.43 -0.24 -1.84
CA PHE A 108 6.84 -0.64 -1.78
C PHE A 108 7.57 0.13 -0.66
N ILE A 109 8.76 -0.36 -0.28
CA ILE A 109 9.67 0.31 0.65
C ILE A 109 10.49 1.35 -0.11
N LEU A 110 10.68 2.53 0.51
CA LEU A 110 11.55 3.61 0.03
C LEU A 110 13.02 3.42 0.39
#